data_AF-A0AAD1Z7F3-F1
#
_entry.id   AF-A0AAD1Z7F3-F1
#
_cell.length_a   1.000
_cell.length_b   1.000
_cell.length_c   1.000
_cell.angle_alpha   90.00
_cell.angle_beta   90.00
_cell.angle_gamma   90.00
#
_symmetry.space_group_name_H-M   'P 1'
#
loop_
_entity.id
_entity.type
_entity.pdbx_description
1 polymer ?
#
loop_
_entity_poly.entity_id
_entity_poly.type
_entity_poly.pdbx_seq_one_letter_code
_entity_poly.pdbx_strand_id
1 'polypeptide(L)'
;MDCLAQYILGAAAGVGFIIGFGCYWHIRSKRLPVYLYGAAHPTGKALDAIRRELGYYRPNSRGNQWAGWTQPEILPERPNEGPNTVTRARGIAMIGARSWVATYNVPILSTDVSIARRIA
;
A
#
# COMPACT_ATOMS: atom_id res chain seq x y z
N MET A 1 6.56 -32.02 11.22
CA MET A 1 7.56 -30.95 11.11
C MET A 1 7.49 -30.49 9.67
N ASP A 2 6.47 -29.72 9.31
CA ASP A 2 6.20 -29.38 7.91
C ASP A 2 5.72 -27.94 7.86
N CYS A 3 6.61 -27.04 8.27
CA CYS A 3 6.44 -25.62 8.06
C CYS A 3 7.02 -25.33 6.68
N LEU A 4 6.17 -25.40 5.66
CA LEU A 4 6.41 -24.76 4.38
C LEU A 4 6.71 -23.29 4.66
N ALA A 5 8.00 -22.98 4.68
CA ALA A 5 8.52 -21.70 4.25
C ALA A 5 8.00 -21.50 2.82
N GLN A 6 6.79 -20.95 2.68
CA GLN A 6 6.37 -20.34 1.44
C GLN A 6 7.16 -19.05 1.32
N TYR A 7 8.43 -19.23 0.95
CA TYR A 7 9.17 -18.31 0.12
C TYR A 7 8.18 -17.64 -0.84
N ILE A 8 8.00 -16.34 -0.74
CA ILE A 8 7.72 -15.55 -1.94
C ILE A 8 9.07 -15.53 -2.68
N LEU A 9 9.32 -16.62 -3.39
CA LEU A 9 10.48 -16.90 -4.20
C LEU A 9 10.42 -15.97 -5.41
N GLY A 10 11.06 -14.82 -5.26
CA GLY A 10 11.47 -13.94 -6.34
C GLY A 10 12.84 -13.40 -6.00
N ALA A 11 13.88 -14.15 -6.35
CA ALA A 11 15.25 -13.67 -6.34
C ALA A 11 15.36 -12.51 -7.33
N ALA A 12 15.07 -11.29 -6.89
CA ALA A 12 15.39 -10.07 -7.63
C ALA A 12 16.08 -9.12 -6.66
N ALA A 13 17.40 -9.03 -6.84
CA ALA A 13 18.32 -8.08 -6.22
C ALA A 13 18.58 -8.25 -4.71
N GLY A 14 19.42 -9.24 -4.34
CA GLY A 14 20.51 -9.11 -3.35
C GLY A 14 20.26 -8.54 -1.94
N VAL A 15 19.02 -8.26 -1.54
CA VAL A 15 18.66 -7.65 -0.27
C VAL A 15 17.70 -8.60 0.43
N GLY A 16 18.13 -9.12 1.58
CA GLY A 16 17.34 -10.04 2.39
C GLY A 16 15.95 -9.47 2.69
N PHE A 17 14.92 -10.14 2.21
CA PHE A 17 13.54 -9.85 2.55
C PHE A 17 13.27 -10.35 3.96
N ILE A 18 13.31 -9.46 4.94
CA ILE A 18 12.71 -9.72 6.26
C ILE A 18 11.48 -8.82 6.36
N ILE A 19 10.38 -9.25 5.77
CA ILE A 19 9.09 -8.93 6.40
C ILE A 19 9.14 -9.71 7.71
N GLY A 20 9.33 -9.01 8.83
CA GLY A 20 9.43 -9.64 10.14
C GLY A 20 8.32 -10.67 10.30
N PHE A 21 8.69 -11.93 10.50
CA PHE A 21 7.82 -13.11 10.52
C PHE A 21 6.53 -12.86 11.33
N GLY A 22 6.64 -12.10 12.43
CA GLY A 22 5.53 -11.74 13.30
C GLY A 22 4.46 -10.84 12.67
N CYS A 23 4.82 -9.87 11.82
CA CYS A 23 3.86 -8.94 11.23
C CYS A 23 3.00 -9.66 10.18
N TYR A 24 3.63 -10.48 9.34
CA TYR A 24 2.92 -11.30 8.35
C TYR A 24 2.02 -12.36 9.01
N TRP A 25 2.51 -13.06 10.05
CA TRP A 25 1.73 -14.06 10.78
C TRP A 25 0.51 -13.46 11.49
N HIS A 26 0.66 -12.29 12.11
CA HIS A 26 -0.46 -11.60 12.79
C HIS A 26 -1.51 -11.09 11.80
N ILE A 27 -1.09 -10.65 10.62
CA ILE A 27 -2.01 -10.23 9.55
C ILE A 27 -2.78 -11.43 8.98
N ARG A 28 -2.10 -12.57 8.73
CA ARG A 28 -2.76 -13.82 8.34
C ARG A 28 -3.73 -14.32 9.41
N SER A 29 -3.39 -14.26 10.69
CA SER A 29 -4.28 -14.72 11.77
C SER A 29 -5.53 -13.85 11.91
N LYS A 30 -5.44 -12.55 11.59
CA LYS A 30 -6.54 -11.59 11.73
C LYS A 30 -7.48 -11.49 10.52
N ARG A 31 -7.24 -12.26 9.45
CA ARG A 31 -8.03 -12.23 8.20
C ARG A 31 -8.25 -10.79 7.69
N LEU A 32 -7.19 -10.00 7.64
CA LEU A 32 -7.25 -8.66 7.07
C LEU A 32 -7.01 -8.71 5.55
N PRO A 33 -7.68 -7.87 4.75
CA PRO A 33 -7.33 -7.69 3.36
C PRO A 33 -5.93 -7.08 3.24
N VAL A 34 -5.05 -7.69 2.45
CA VAL A 34 -3.68 -7.23 2.23
C VAL A 34 -3.42 -6.98 0.76
N TYR A 35 -2.90 -5.80 0.44
CA TYR A 35 -2.38 -5.48 -0.88
C TYR A 35 -0.85 -5.48 -0.86
N LEU A 36 -0.25 -6.19 -1.81
CA LEU A 36 1.19 -6.21 -2.01
C LEU A 36 1.60 -5.08 -2.96
N TYR A 37 2.77 -4.49 -2.76
CA TYR A 37 3.28 -3.44 -3.66
C TYR A 37 4.80 -3.50 -3.83
N GLY A 38 5.30 -2.81 -4.86
CA GLY A 38 6.71 -2.85 -5.24
C GLY A 38 7.16 -4.27 -5.58
N ALA A 39 8.38 -4.64 -5.18
CA ALA A 39 8.96 -5.95 -5.45
C ALA A 39 8.21 -7.13 -4.77
N ALA A 40 7.30 -6.85 -3.83
CA ALA A 40 6.44 -7.88 -3.25
C ALA A 40 5.19 -8.19 -4.10
N HIS A 41 4.81 -7.31 -5.03
CA HIS A 41 3.67 -7.52 -5.91
C HIS A 41 4.10 -8.29 -7.17
N PRO A 42 3.32 -9.28 -7.66
CA PRO A 42 3.69 -10.09 -8.84
C PRO A 42 4.03 -9.27 -10.09
N THR A 43 3.40 -8.10 -10.24
CA THR A 43 3.63 -7.18 -11.36
C THR A 43 4.43 -5.92 -10.99
N GLY A 44 4.99 -5.83 -9.79
CA GLY A 44 5.75 -4.65 -9.37
C GLY A 44 4.90 -3.40 -9.09
N LYS A 45 3.60 -3.56 -8.81
CA LYS A 45 2.63 -2.47 -8.75
C LYS A 45 3.02 -1.40 -7.73
N ALA A 46 2.91 -0.13 -8.12
CA ALA A 46 3.22 1.00 -7.25
C ALA A 46 2.14 1.20 -6.17
N LEU A 47 2.56 1.69 -4.99
CA LEU A 47 1.68 1.90 -3.83
C LEU A 47 0.56 2.90 -4.13
N ASP A 48 0.87 3.98 -4.85
CA ASP A 48 -0.09 5.01 -5.22
C ASP A 48 -1.10 4.51 -6.25
N ALA A 49 -0.71 3.61 -7.15
CA ALA A 49 -1.64 2.96 -8.07
C ALA A 49 -2.72 2.17 -7.32
N ILE A 50 -2.33 1.35 -6.34
CA ILE A 50 -3.27 0.59 -5.49
C ILE A 50 -4.21 1.55 -4.73
N ARG A 51 -3.68 2.64 -4.17
CA ARG A 51 -4.50 3.65 -3.48
C ARG A 51 -5.50 4.33 -4.41
N ARG A 52 -5.14 4.59 -5.67
CA ARG A 52 -6.05 5.16 -6.68
C ARG A 52 -7.22 4.23 -7.00
N GLU A 53 -6.93 2.95 -7.21
CA GLU A 53 -7.96 1.94 -7.49
C GLU A 53 -8.90 1.72 -6.30
N LEU A 54 -8.37 1.82 -5.07
CA LEU A 54 -9.17 1.78 -3.86
C LEU A 54 -9.97 3.07 -3.59
N GLY A 55 -9.85 4.09 -4.46
CA GLY A 55 -10.63 5.32 -4.36
C GLY A 55 -10.11 6.32 -3.32
N TYR A 56 -8.84 6.21 -2.88
CA TYR A 56 -8.23 7.21 -1.98
C TYR A 56 -8.07 8.59 -2.63
N TYR A 57 -8.10 8.64 -3.96
CA TYR A 57 -7.99 9.86 -4.74
C TYR A 57 -9.27 10.06 -5.55
N ARG A 58 -9.82 11.27 -5.52
CA ARG A 58 -10.94 11.66 -6.39
C ARG A 58 -10.46 12.63 -7.47
N PRO A 59 -10.76 12.37 -8.76
CA PRO A 59 -10.59 13.37 -9.81
C PRO A 59 -11.44 14.60 -9.51
N ASN A 60 -10.86 15.78 -9.62
CA ASN A 60 -11.58 17.06 -9.60
C ASN A 60 -10.96 18.04 -10.61
N SER A 61 -11.61 19.18 -10.80
CA SER A 61 -11.15 20.25 -11.71
C SER A 61 -9.75 20.81 -11.39
N ARG A 62 -9.21 20.53 -10.20
CA ARG A 62 -7.85 20.91 -9.78
C ARG A 62 -6.85 19.73 -9.76
N GLY A 63 -7.21 18.56 -10.29
CA GLY A 63 -6.39 17.34 -10.32
C GLY A 63 -6.92 16.22 -9.41
N ASN A 64 -6.06 15.27 -9.04
CA ASN A 64 -6.42 14.19 -8.11
C ASN A 64 -6.16 14.65 -6.67
N GLN A 65 -7.22 14.89 -5.89
CA GLN A 65 -7.07 15.25 -4.47
C GLN A 65 -7.25 14.01 -3.61
N TRP A 66 -6.51 13.96 -2.49
CA TRP A 66 -6.73 12.98 -1.44
C TRP A 66 -8.15 13.16 -0.91
N ALA A 67 -8.98 12.15 -1.09
CA ALA A 67 -10.36 12.13 -0.59
C ALA A 67 -10.50 11.34 0.71
N GLY A 68 -9.39 10.77 1.21
CA GLY A 68 -9.44 9.67 2.16
C GLY A 68 -10.04 8.42 1.53
N TRP A 69 -10.21 7.38 2.33
CA TRP A 69 -10.82 6.14 1.86
C TRP A 69 -12.28 6.07 2.30
N THR A 70 -13.19 6.01 1.33
CA THR A 70 -14.58 5.64 1.59
C THR A 70 -14.61 4.13 1.79
N GLN A 71 -14.26 3.65 2.99
CA GLN A 71 -14.23 2.23 3.39
C GLN A 71 -15.51 1.50 2.92
N PRO A 72 -15.48 0.83 1.75
CA PRO A 72 -16.63 0.11 1.28
C PRO A 72 -16.67 -1.24 1.99
N GLU A 73 -17.85 -1.77 2.29
CA GLU A 73 -17.97 -3.08 2.95
C GLU A 73 -17.34 -4.20 2.10
N ILE A 74 -17.40 -4.04 0.78
CA ILE A 74 -16.78 -4.91 -0.23
C ILE A 74 -15.74 -4.10 -0.99
N LEU A 75 -14.51 -4.61 -1.07
CA LEU A 75 -13.40 -3.96 -1.75
C LEU A 75 -13.60 -4.02 -3.27
N PRO A 76 -13.37 -2.90 -3.99
CA PRO A 76 -13.54 -2.86 -5.45
C PRO A 76 -12.50 -3.72 -6.17
N GLU A 77 -11.28 -3.77 -5.62
CA GLU A 77 -10.19 -4.60 -6.12
C GLU A 77 -9.93 -5.77 -5.18
N ARG A 78 -9.66 -6.95 -5.74
CA ARG A 78 -9.37 -8.13 -4.93
C ARG A 78 -8.01 -7.97 -4.22
N PRO A 79 -7.93 -8.14 -2.89
CA PRO A 79 -6.65 -8.13 -2.18
C PRO A 79 -5.81 -9.36 -2.56
N ASN A 80 -4.48 -9.23 -2.43
CA ASN A 80 -3.57 -10.33 -2.68
C ASN A 80 -3.72 -11.44 -1.62
N GLU A 81 -4.01 -11.06 -0.37
CA GLU A 81 -4.25 -11.99 0.73
C GLU A 81 -5.46 -11.54 1.56
N GLY A 82 -6.14 -12.51 2.18
CA GLY A 82 -7.28 -12.25 3.07
C GLY A 82 -8.63 -12.06 2.33
N PRO A 83 -9.69 -11.67 3.06
CA PRO A 83 -11.03 -11.53 2.52
C PRO A 83 -11.16 -10.25 1.68
N ASN A 84 -12.12 -10.24 0.74
CA ASN A 84 -12.51 -9.05 -0.02
C ASN A 84 -13.48 -8.12 0.73
N THR A 85 -13.76 -8.42 2.01
CA THR A 85 -14.64 -7.65 2.88
C THR A 85 -13.83 -6.93 3.94
N VAL A 86 -14.19 -5.68 4.25
CA VAL A 86 -13.53 -4.92 5.31
C VAL A 86 -14.52 -4.51 6.39
N THR A 87 -14.09 -4.55 7.63
CA THR A 87 -14.85 -3.92 8.72
C THR A 87 -14.30 -2.52 8.97
N ARG A 88 -15.21 -1.58 9.27
CA ARG A 88 -14.87 -0.17 9.57
C ARG A 88 -13.81 -0.05 10.67
N ALA A 89 -13.81 -0.98 11.62
CA ALA A 89 -12.89 -0.99 12.75
C ALA A 89 -11.45 -1.44 12.41
N ARG A 90 -11.20 -2.12 11.28
CA ARG A 90 -9.91 -2.76 10.99
C ARG A 90 -9.20 -2.24 9.74
N GLY A 91 -9.94 -1.83 8.72
CA GLY A 91 -9.36 -1.37 7.46
C GLY A 91 -8.54 -2.44 6.73
N ILE A 92 -7.58 -2.01 5.93
CA ILE A 92 -6.72 -2.86 5.08
C ILE A 92 -5.25 -2.69 5.43
N ALA A 93 -4.42 -3.66 5.06
CA ALA A 93 -2.97 -3.56 5.15
C ALA A 93 -2.34 -3.44 3.75
N MET A 94 -1.25 -2.70 3.64
CA MET A 94 -0.40 -2.67 2.44
C MET A 94 1.01 -3.07 2.83
N ILE A 95 1.54 -4.13 2.21
CA ILE A 95 2.87 -4.66 2.50
C ILE A 95 3.68 -4.62 1.21
N GLY A 96 4.90 -4.14 1.25
CA GLY A 96 5.70 -4.04 0.05
C GLY A 96 7.17 -4.05 0.32
N ALA A 97 7.92 -4.22 -0.76
CA ALA A 97 9.37 -4.18 -0.77
C ALA A 97 9.83 -3.22 -1.86
N ARG A 98 10.80 -2.37 -1.52
CA ARG A 98 11.35 -1.32 -2.39
C ARG A 98 12.70 -0.89 -1.84
N SER A 99 13.50 -0.23 -2.68
CA SER A 99 14.70 0.46 -2.22
C SER A 99 14.37 1.45 -1.10
N TRP A 100 15.38 1.80 -0.31
CA TRP A 100 15.24 2.78 0.76
C TRP A 100 14.62 4.08 0.22
N VAL A 101 13.53 4.52 0.86
CA VAL A 101 12.83 5.74 0.48
C VAL A 101 13.12 6.80 1.55
N ALA A 102 13.78 7.88 1.16
CA ALA A 102 13.84 9.08 1.99
C ALA A 102 12.53 9.85 1.81
N THR A 103 11.69 9.91 2.85
CA THR A 103 10.55 10.82 2.90
C THR A 103 10.99 12.10 3.60
N TYR A 104 11.03 13.20 2.86
CA TYR A 104 11.37 14.51 3.41
C TYR A 104 10.34 15.54 2.96
N ASN A 105 9.92 16.40 3.89
CA ASN A 105 9.08 17.54 3.58
C ASN A 105 9.97 18.77 3.40
N VAL A 106 9.82 19.49 2.29
CA VAL A 106 10.52 20.77 2.06
C VAL A 106 9.62 21.90 2.57
N PRO A 107 10.04 22.69 3.58
CA PRO A 107 9.27 23.85 4.00
C PRO A 107 9.27 24.90 2.89
N ILE A 108 8.09 25.38 2.51
CA ILE A 108 7.90 26.42 1.51
C ILE A 108 7.26 27.62 2.20
N LEU A 109 7.95 28.76 2.22
CA LEU A 109 7.40 30.01 2.75
C LEU A 109 6.47 30.64 1.70
N SER A 110 5.22 30.18 1.68
CA SER A 110 4.17 30.69 0.80
C SER A 110 2.81 30.45 1.43
N THR A 111 1.87 31.36 1.20
CA THR A 111 0.45 31.17 1.51
C THR A 111 -0.32 30.57 0.34
N ASP A 112 0.28 30.51 -0.85
CA ASP A 112 -0.32 29.94 -2.05
C ASP A 112 0.12 28.48 -2.25
N VAL A 113 -0.81 27.56 -1.99
CA VAL A 113 -0.64 26.10 -2.18
C VAL A 113 -0.39 25.73 -3.65
N SER A 114 -0.86 26.54 -4.61
CA SER A 114 -0.65 26.28 -6.03
C SER A 114 0.83 26.40 -6.43
N ILE A 115 1.58 27.29 -5.78
CA ILE A 115 3.03 27.43 -5.94
C ILE A 115 3.73 26.19 -5.38
N ALA A 116 3.38 25.77 -4.16
CA ALA A 116 3.96 24.58 -3.55
C ALA A 116 3.76 23.34 -4.43
N ARG A 117 2.57 23.20 -5.02
CA ARG A 117 2.25 22.09 -5.94
C ARG A 117 3.01 22.14 -7.27
N ARG A 118 3.39 23.32 -7.77
CA ARG A 118 4.20 23.42 -9.00
C ARG A 118 5.66 23.01 -8.79
N ILE A 119 6.13 23.05 -7.55
CA ILE A 119 7.50 22.68 -7.17
C ILE A 119 7.63 21.17 -6.95
N ALA A 120 6.58 20.53 -6.43
CA ALA A 120 6.50 19.09 -6.19
C ALA A 120 6.14 18.29 -7.45
#